data_AF-A0A8H6LB91-F1
#
_entry.id   AF-A0A8H6LB91-F1
#
_cell.length_a   1.000
_cell.length_b   1.000
_cell.length_c   1.000
_cell.angle_alpha   90.00
_cell.angle_beta   90.00
_cell.angle_gamma   90.00
#
_symmetry.space_group_name_H-M   'P 1'
#
loop_
_entity.id
_entity.type
_entity.pdbx_description
1 polymer ?
#
loop_
_entity_poly.entity_id
_entity_poly.type
_entity_poly.pdbx_seq_one_letter_code
_entity_poly.pdbx_strand_id
1 'polypeptide(L)'
;MDCVWSMTELAEAMDMDPAKGGLLGAGAGPHPVIGQNCELAPNIGWQGSFENVKNESRYAKIDKETSAVHVDKSPSLDCALMINLFGSSGNPGPVIKITARKRTGSERSFAECIRQGLRQAYGDEQTVSLGGLFLVKKGKAKYHIMPDFPAEKDLPFNNRKDVDSWLTFHDFDAPMLCLSNTTEQPMISRILPYKTAGHKF
;
A
#
# COMPACT_ATOMS: atom_id res chain seq x y z
N MET A 1 -7.95 -14.12 13.33
CA MET A 1 -7.81 -12.99 12.38
C MET A 1 -7.14 -11.84 13.13
N ASP A 2 -6.04 -12.15 13.83
CA ASP A 2 -5.56 -11.33 14.96
C ASP A 2 -4.28 -10.56 14.59
N CYS A 3 -3.92 -10.62 13.30
CA CYS A 3 -2.77 -9.93 12.72
C CYS A 3 -3.12 -8.47 12.49
N VAL A 4 -3.06 -7.67 13.55
CA VAL A 4 -3.26 -6.22 13.54
C VAL A 4 -2.00 -5.56 14.09
N TRP A 5 -1.54 -4.51 13.43
CA TRP A 5 -0.34 -3.76 13.82
C TRP A 5 -0.58 -2.27 13.73
N SER A 6 -0.03 -1.50 14.67
CA SER A 6 -0.01 -0.05 14.56
C SER A 6 1.04 0.40 13.54
N MET A 7 0.69 1.34 12.66
CA MET A 7 1.66 1.93 11.74
C MET A 7 2.78 2.71 12.44
N THR A 8 2.60 3.14 13.70
CA THR A 8 3.70 3.77 14.47
C THR A 8 4.71 2.74 14.96
N GLU A 9 4.25 1.58 15.42
CA GLU A 9 5.14 0.46 15.79
C GLU A 9 5.90 -0.05 14.56
N LEU A 10 5.25 -0.05 13.38
CA LEU A 10 5.93 -0.36 12.12
C LEU A 10 6.97 0.71 11.76
N ALA A 11 6.70 2.00 12.00
CA ALA A 11 7.69 3.05 11.79
C ALA A 11 8.91 2.88 12.71
N GLU A 12 8.70 2.51 13.98
CA GLU A 12 9.77 2.16 14.92
C GLU A 12 10.57 0.95 14.42
N ALA A 13 9.90 -0.12 13.97
CA ALA A 13 10.54 -1.31 13.43
C ALA A 13 11.30 -1.05 12.11
N MET A 14 10.95 0.02 11.40
CA MET A 14 11.65 0.51 10.21
C MET A 14 12.82 1.46 10.56
N ASP A 15 13.17 1.60 11.84
CA ASP A 15 14.20 2.52 12.35
C ASP A 15 13.96 3.98 11.92
N MET A 16 12.69 4.40 11.83
CA MET A 16 12.34 5.78 11.49
C MET A 16 12.61 6.73 12.66
N ASP A 17 13.03 7.96 12.34
CA ASP A 17 13.29 9.00 13.33
C ASP A 17 11.97 9.42 14.03
N PRO A 18 11.85 9.24 15.36
CA PRO A 18 10.65 9.64 16.10
C PRO A 18 10.44 11.15 16.12
N ALA A 19 11.47 11.96 15.90
CA ALA A 19 11.35 13.42 15.91
C ALA A 19 10.58 13.96 14.70
N LYS A 20 10.64 13.28 13.55
CA LYS A 20 9.93 13.67 12.33
C LYS A 20 9.94 12.60 11.25
N GLY A 21 8.79 12.38 10.62
CA GLY A 21 8.72 11.57 9.40
C GLY A 21 7.30 11.33 8.92
N GLY A 22 7.17 10.42 7.96
CA GLY A 22 5.89 9.97 7.45
C GLY A 22 5.98 8.63 6.74
N LEU A 23 4.84 7.95 6.69
CA LEU A 23 4.66 6.69 5.98
C LEU A 23 3.57 6.85 4.91
N LEU A 24 3.84 6.34 3.72
CA LEU A 24 2.89 6.19 2.62
C LEU A 24 2.84 4.73 2.18
N GLY A 25 1.72 4.24 1.66
CA GLY A 25 1.71 2.85 1.18
C GLY A 25 0.37 2.32 0.71
N ALA A 26 0.25 1.00 0.78
CA ALA A 26 -0.97 0.24 0.54
C ALA A 26 -0.96 -1.05 1.38
N GLY A 27 -2.12 -1.48 1.86
CA GLY A 27 -2.27 -2.70 2.65
C GLY A 27 -3.72 -3.04 2.94
N ALA A 28 -3.95 -4.04 3.78
CA ALA A 28 -5.29 -4.32 4.29
C ALA A 28 -5.59 -3.44 5.52
N GLY A 29 -6.81 -2.94 5.58
CA GLY A 29 -7.25 -2.03 6.63
C GLY A 29 -7.59 -2.75 7.94
N PRO A 30 -7.74 -1.99 9.04
CA PRO A 30 -7.95 -2.53 10.36
C PRO A 30 -9.39 -3.04 10.50
N HIS A 31 -9.66 -4.24 9.99
CA HIS A 31 -10.99 -4.83 9.97
C HIS A 31 -11.69 -4.89 11.34
N PRO A 32 -11.01 -5.04 12.51
CA PRO A 32 -11.70 -4.99 13.79
C PRO A 32 -12.28 -3.60 14.11
N VAL A 33 -11.64 -2.53 13.60
CA VAL A 33 -12.09 -1.15 13.78
C VAL A 33 -13.17 -0.79 12.77
N ILE A 34 -13.02 -1.24 11.52
CA ILE A 34 -13.97 -0.94 10.44
C ILE A 34 -15.21 -1.83 10.48
N GLY A 35 -15.13 -3.00 11.12
CA GLY A 35 -16.20 -4.01 11.23
C GLY A 35 -16.31 -4.96 10.03
N GLN A 36 -15.38 -4.88 9.08
CA GLN A 36 -15.26 -5.79 7.92
C GLN A 36 -13.90 -5.63 7.24
N ASN A 37 -13.58 -6.55 6.34
CA ASN A 37 -12.41 -6.42 5.48
C ASN A 37 -12.47 -5.13 4.63
N CYS A 38 -11.30 -4.52 4.40
CA CYS A 38 -11.16 -3.29 3.63
C CYS A 38 -9.74 -3.09 3.10
N GLU A 39 -9.60 -2.31 2.04
CA GLU A 39 -8.31 -1.82 1.54
C GLU A 39 -7.89 -0.59 2.35
N LEU A 40 -6.58 -0.42 2.59
CA LEU A 40 -6.00 0.75 3.26
C LEU A 40 -5.02 1.46 2.32
N ALA A 41 -5.10 2.78 2.31
CA ALA A 41 -4.13 3.70 1.75
C ALA A 41 -3.45 4.49 2.90
N PRO A 42 -2.39 3.93 3.53
CA PRO A 42 -1.59 4.58 4.55
C PRO A 42 -1.08 5.94 4.12
N ASN A 43 -1.40 6.98 4.89
CA ASN A 43 -0.84 8.31 4.74
C ASN A 43 -0.77 8.96 6.12
N ILE A 44 0.35 8.77 6.81
CA ILE A 44 0.56 9.34 8.14
C ILE A 44 1.84 10.17 8.17
N GLY A 45 1.86 11.18 9.03
CA GLY A 45 3.05 11.95 9.32
C GLY A 45 3.09 12.38 10.78
N TRP A 46 4.29 12.58 11.32
CA TRP A 46 4.49 12.98 12.71
C TRP A 46 5.57 14.06 12.83
N GLN A 47 5.47 14.82 13.91
CA GLN A 47 6.45 15.83 14.32
C GLN A 47 6.52 15.84 15.85
N GLY A 48 7.73 15.66 16.39
CA GLY A 48 8.03 15.65 17.82
C GLY A 48 8.01 14.26 18.45
N SER A 49 7.05 13.40 18.10
CA SER A 49 6.98 12.01 18.57
C SER A 49 5.99 11.18 17.75
N PHE A 50 6.04 9.85 17.89
CA PHE A 50 5.02 8.93 17.39
C PHE A 50 3.67 8.99 18.13
N GLU A 51 3.56 9.79 19.19
CA GLU A 51 2.28 10.05 19.86
C GLU A 51 1.50 11.18 19.16
N ASN A 52 2.19 12.03 18.40
CA ASN A 52 1.61 13.17 17.69
C ASN A 52 1.54 12.91 16.18
N VAL A 53 0.69 11.95 15.80
CA VAL A 53 0.54 11.52 14.40
C VAL A 53 -0.66 12.20 13.75
N LYS A 54 -0.40 12.87 12.64
CA LYS A 54 -1.45 13.28 11.70
C LYS A 54 -1.78 12.10 10.79
N ASN A 55 -2.94 11.51 11.00
CA ASN A 55 -3.47 10.46 10.14
C ASN A 55 -4.31 11.07 9.00
N GLU A 56 -3.89 10.88 7.75
CA GLU A 56 -4.65 11.17 6.53
C GLU A 56 -4.88 9.90 5.69
N SER A 57 -4.71 8.73 6.32
CA SER A 57 -4.96 7.44 5.68
C SER A 57 -6.44 7.33 5.32
N ARG A 58 -6.72 6.65 4.22
CA ARG A 58 -8.09 6.32 3.80
C ARG A 58 -8.25 4.83 3.70
N TYR A 59 -9.47 4.35 3.89
CA TYR A 59 -9.82 2.97 3.60
C TYR A 59 -10.90 2.91 2.52
N ALA A 60 -10.95 1.80 1.79
CA ALA A 60 -12.01 1.51 0.84
C ALA A 60 -12.67 0.17 1.20
N LYS A 61 -14.00 0.13 1.17
CA LYS A 61 -14.78 -1.07 1.49
C LYS A 61 -15.98 -1.23 0.55
N ILE A 62 -16.48 -2.45 0.44
CA ILE A 62 -17.73 -2.74 -0.26
C ILE A 62 -18.88 -2.72 0.74
N ASP A 63 -19.91 -1.94 0.44
CA ASP A 63 -21.16 -1.94 1.17
C ASP A 63 -21.89 -3.28 0.97
N LYS A 64 -22.28 -3.94 2.07
CA LYS A 64 -22.81 -5.31 2.01
C LYS A 64 -24.20 -5.39 1.38
N GLU A 65 -24.98 -4.31 1.41
CA GLU A 65 -26.36 -4.30 0.90
C GLU A 65 -26.41 -3.86 -0.56
N THR A 66 -25.66 -2.81 -0.90
CA THR A 66 -25.72 -2.16 -2.21
C THR A 66 -24.60 -2.59 -3.15
N SER A 67 -23.58 -3.29 -2.65
CA SER A 67 -22.32 -3.58 -3.37
C SER A 67 -21.57 -2.34 -3.86
N ALA A 68 -21.94 -1.15 -3.37
CA ALA A 68 -21.26 0.10 -3.72
C ALA A 68 -19.89 0.19 -3.02
N VAL A 69 -18.96 0.87 -3.69
CA VAL A 69 -17.68 1.21 -3.08
C VAL A 69 -17.84 2.42 -2.17
N HIS A 70 -17.37 2.30 -0.93
CA HIS A 70 -17.25 3.40 0.00
C HIS A 70 -15.79 3.69 0.31
N VAL A 71 -15.41 4.97 0.34
CA VAL A 71 -14.06 5.43 0.69
C VAL A 71 -14.18 6.51 1.76
N ASP A 72 -13.49 6.33 2.87
CA ASP A 72 -13.48 7.30 3.97
C ASP A 72 -12.11 7.40 4.64
N LYS A 73 -11.94 8.38 5.53
CA LYS A 73 -10.75 8.53 6.37
C LYS A 73 -10.68 7.39 7.38
N SER A 74 -9.50 6.80 7.55
CA SER A 74 -9.27 5.78 8.57
C SER A 74 -9.40 6.40 9.96
N PRO A 75 -10.22 5.83 10.86
CA PRO A 75 -10.31 6.28 12.25
C PRO A 75 -9.14 5.75 13.11
N SER A 76 -8.33 4.82 12.58
CA SER A 76 -7.22 4.19 13.30
C SER A 76 -5.89 4.33 12.55
N LEU A 77 -4.79 4.26 13.31
CA LEU A 77 -3.42 4.09 12.83
C LEU A 77 -3.07 2.63 12.55
N ASP A 78 -4.00 1.71 12.81
CA ASP A 78 -3.79 0.30 12.63
C ASP A 78 -3.92 -0.12 11.16
N CYS A 79 -3.23 -1.21 10.84
CA CYS A 79 -3.41 -2.01 9.64
C CYS A 79 -3.59 -3.47 10.04
N ALA A 80 -4.05 -4.31 9.10
CA ALA A 80 -4.21 -5.74 9.35
C ALA A 80 -3.59 -6.56 8.22
N LEU A 81 -3.32 -7.85 8.50
CA LEU A 81 -2.86 -8.90 7.59
C LEU A 81 -1.53 -8.63 6.86
N MET A 82 -1.47 -7.59 6.02
CA MET A 82 -0.28 -7.19 5.28
C MET A 82 -0.31 -5.70 4.91
N ILE A 83 0.88 -5.11 4.83
CA ILE A 83 1.08 -3.73 4.43
C ILE A 83 2.44 -3.58 3.75
N ASN A 84 2.49 -2.72 2.73
CA ASN A 84 3.74 -2.27 2.12
C ASN A 84 3.86 -0.76 2.35
N LEU A 85 4.97 -0.33 2.96
CA LEU A 85 5.19 1.05 3.38
C LEU A 85 6.43 1.65 2.71
N PHE A 86 6.36 2.94 2.43
CA PHE A 86 7.47 3.81 2.10
C PHE A 86 7.62 4.84 3.23
N GLY A 87 8.75 4.82 3.92
CA GLY A 87 9.08 5.77 4.98
C GLY A 87 10.03 6.86 4.50
N SER A 88 9.82 8.09 4.96
CA SER A 88 10.75 9.19 4.74
C SER A 88 10.68 10.22 5.87
N SER A 89 11.68 11.10 5.97
CA SER A 89 11.67 12.24 6.91
C SER A 89 10.66 13.33 6.54
N GLY A 90 9.99 13.23 5.38
CA GLY A 90 9.01 14.22 4.91
C GLY A 90 9.59 15.60 4.61
N ASN A 91 10.91 15.72 4.48
CA ASN A 91 11.59 16.98 4.21
C ASN A 91 11.47 17.38 2.72
N PRO A 92 11.43 18.69 2.41
CA PRO A 92 11.59 19.16 1.03
C PRO A 92 12.95 18.73 0.47
N GLY A 93 13.00 18.46 -0.84
CA GLY A 93 14.24 18.11 -1.53
C GLY A 93 14.02 17.70 -2.98
N PRO A 94 15.10 17.33 -3.68
CA PRO A 94 15.02 16.77 -5.03
C PRO A 94 14.18 15.50 -5.05
N VAL A 95 13.32 15.37 -6.07
CA VAL A 95 12.50 14.19 -6.31
C VAL A 95 12.51 13.83 -7.79
N ILE A 96 12.28 12.55 -8.10
CA ILE A 96 12.06 12.13 -9.47
C ILE A 96 10.61 12.47 -9.84
N LYS A 97 10.44 13.50 -10.68
CA LYS A 97 9.12 13.87 -11.21
C LYS A 97 8.86 13.18 -12.53
N ILE A 98 8.01 12.16 -12.50
CA ILE A 98 7.58 11.45 -13.71
C ILE A 98 6.25 12.04 -14.19
N THR A 99 6.19 12.42 -15.47
CA THR A 99 4.94 12.85 -16.13
C THR A 99 4.68 11.97 -17.34
N ALA A 100 3.59 11.21 -17.30
CA ALA A 100 3.15 10.37 -18.41
C ALA A 100 1.73 10.76 -18.85
N ARG A 101 1.45 10.62 -20.15
CA ARG A 101 0.13 10.80 -20.77
C ARG A 101 -0.04 9.79 -21.89
N LYS A 102 -1.27 9.30 -22.06
CA LYS A 102 -1.67 8.35 -23.11
C LYS A 102 -0.79 7.09 -23.13
N ARG A 103 -1.23 6.04 -22.45
CA ARG A 103 -0.55 4.74 -22.46
C ARG A 103 -0.50 4.18 -23.88
N THR A 104 0.71 3.84 -24.35
CA THR A 104 0.96 3.18 -25.65
C THR A 104 1.62 1.81 -25.50
N GLY A 105 2.15 1.50 -24.31
CA GLY A 105 2.78 0.21 -23.99
C GLY A 105 1.78 -0.87 -23.56
N SER A 106 2.28 -2.09 -23.44
CA SER A 106 1.51 -3.28 -23.03
C SER A 106 1.37 -3.41 -21.52
N GLU A 107 2.15 -2.65 -20.74
CA GLU A 107 2.10 -2.66 -19.28
C GLU A 107 0.69 -2.26 -18.80
N ARG A 108 0.21 -2.94 -17.76
CA ARG A 108 -1.17 -2.80 -17.28
C ARG A 108 -1.33 -1.57 -16.39
N SER A 109 -0.25 -1.08 -15.78
CA SER A 109 -0.29 0.07 -14.88
C SER A 109 0.95 0.94 -14.98
N PHE A 110 0.84 2.17 -14.50
CA PHE A 110 1.96 3.11 -14.41
C PHE A 110 3.08 2.59 -13.49
N ALA A 111 2.72 1.98 -12.35
CA ALA A 111 3.69 1.38 -11.44
C ALA A 111 4.41 0.16 -12.06
N GLU A 112 3.70 -0.67 -12.82
CA GLU A 112 4.31 -1.78 -13.57
C GLU A 112 5.32 -1.26 -14.61
N CYS A 113 4.98 -0.20 -15.34
CA CYS A 113 5.89 0.43 -16.30
C CYS A 113 7.19 0.93 -15.64
N ILE A 114 7.09 1.61 -14.50
CA ILE A 114 8.26 2.06 -13.73
C ILE A 114 9.11 0.85 -13.30
N ARG A 115 8.48 -0.18 -12.71
CA ARG A 115 9.20 -1.37 -12.23
C ARG A 115 9.94 -2.08 -13.37
N GLN A 116 9.30 -2.25 -14.54
CA GLN A 116 9.97 -2.87 -15.68
C GLN A 116 11.15 -2.03 -16.19
N GLY A 117 11.00 -0.70 -16.20
CA GLY A 117 12.10 0.20 -16.56
C GLY A 117 13.28 0.12 -15.60
N LEU A 118 13.03 0.05 -14.29
CA LEU A 118 14.07 -0.16 -13.27
C LEU A 118 14.77 -1.50 -13.48
N ARG A 119 14.01 -2.58 -13.63
CA ARG A 119 14.57 -3.93 -13.86
C ARG A 119 15.42 -3.99 -15.13
N GLN A 120 14.97 -3.34 -16.21
CA GLN A 120 15.74 -3.26 -17.46
C GLN A 120 17.08 -2.52 -17.27
N ALA A 121 17.10 -1.48 -16.43
CA ALA A 121 18.29 -0.66 -16.22
C ALA A 121 19.29 -1.28 -15.23
N TYR A 122 18.81 -1.98 -14.19
CA TYR A 122 19.64 -2.45 -13.08
C TYR A 122 19.79 -3.98 -13.00
N GLY A 123 18.99 -4.74 -13.77
CA GLY A 123 19.01 -6.19 -13.74
C GLY A 123 18.47 -6.78 -12.42
N ASP A 124 18.53 -8.11 -12.30
CA ASP A 124 18.01 -8.82 -11.12
C ASP A 124 19.00 -8.85 -9.95
N GLU A 125 20.27 -8.51 -10.19
CA GLU A 125 21.34 -8.54 -9.19
C GLU A 125 21.32 -7.31 -8.27
N GLN A 126 20.81 -6.17 -8.75
CA GLN A 126 20.72 -4.93 -7.99
C GLN A 126 19.26 -4.58 -7.76
N THR A 127 18.75 -4.91 -6.57
CA THR A 127 17.38 -4.54 -6.17
C THR A 127 17.24 -3.03 -6.05
N VAL A 128 16.32 -2.45 -6.81
CA VAL A 128 15.94 -1.04 -6.67
C VAL A 128 14.49 -0.94 -6.22
N SER A 129 14.26 -0.16 -5.16
CA SER A 129 12.91 0.19 -4.72
C SER A 129 12.63 1.66 -4.94
N LEU A 130 11.40 1.97 -5.31
CA LEU A 130 10.91 3.35 -5.47
C LEU A 130 9.59 3.49 -4.73
N GLY A 131 9.44 4.56 -3.96
CA GLY A 131 8.20 4.89 -3.27
C GLY A 131 7.84 6.36 -3.41
N GLY A 132 6.56 6.66 -3.22
CA GLY A 132 6.04 8.00 -3.28
C GLY A 132 4.56 8.03 -3.64
N LEU A 133 4.14 9.10 -4.32
CA LEU A 133 2.77 9.28 -4.78
C LEU A 133 2.73 9.71 -6.24
N PHE A 134 1.62 9.40 -6.90
CA PHE A 134 1.31 9.95 -8.21
C PHE A 134 -0.16 10.33 -8.30
N LEU A 135 -0.46 11.32 -9.15
CA LEU A 135 -1.82 11.80 -9.36
C LEU A 135 -2.29 11.37 -10.75
N VAL A 136 -3.34 10.56 -10.79
CA VAL A 136 -4.08 10.31 -12.04
C VAL A 136 -4.97 11.51 -12.29
N LYS A 137 -4.53 12.39 -13.20
CA LYS A 137 -5.21 13.67 -13.46
C LYS A 137 -6.46 13.56 -14.33
N LYS A 138 -6.52 12.58 -15.24
CA LYS A 138 -7.60 12.36 -16.21
C LYS A 138 -7.71 10.88 -16.56
N GLY A 139 -8.91 10.44 -16.94
CA GLY A 139 -9.21 9.07 -17.32
C GLY A 139 -9.85 8.27 -16.19
N LYS A 140 -9.97 6.96 -16.43
CA LYS A 140 -10.46 5.98 -15.45
C LYS A 140 -9.36 4.99 -15.11
N ALA A 141 -9.38 4.44 -13.91
CA ALA A 141 -8.51 3.34 -13.51
C ALA A 141 -9.33 2.26 -12.80
N LYS A 142 -8.96 1.00 -13.06
CA LYS A 142 -9.61 -0.18 -12.48
C LYS A 142 -8.80 -0.64 -11.27
N TYR A 143 -9.45 -0.71 -10.11
CA TYR A 143 -8.87 -1.23 -8.87
C TYR A 143 -9.70 -2.40 -8.36
N HIS A 144 -9.04 -3.31 -7.64
CA HIS A 144 -9.79 -4.27 -6.84
C HIS A 144 -10.07 -3.67 -5.46
N ILE A 145 -11.17 -4.12 -4.87
CA ILE A 145 -11.46 -3.94 -3.45
C ILE A 145 -11.85 -5.32 -2.93
N MET A 146 -11.15 -5.78 -1.90
CA MET A 146 -11.54 -6.99 -1.21
C MET A 146 -12.93 -6.82 -0.58
N PRO A 147 -13.89 -7.71 -0.87
CA PRO A 147 -15.12 -7.76 -0.09
C PRO A 147 -14.83 -8.34 1.31
N ASP A 148 -15.87 -8.52 2.12
CA ASP A 148 -15.69 -9.11 3.44
C ASP A 148 -15.06 -10.51 3.38
N PHE A 149 -14.51 -10.96 4.50
CA PHE A 149 -13.82 -12.24 4.55
C PHE A 149 -14.74 -13.39 4.10
N PRO A 150 -14.22 -14.36 3.33
CA PRO A 150 -14.97 -15.57 3.01
C PRO A 150 -15.38 -16.33 4.28
N ALA A 151 -16.44 -17.13 4.18
CA ALA A 151 -16.79 -18.03 5.26
C ALA A 151 -15.67 -19.07 5.47
N GLU A 152 -15.48 -19.56 6.70
CA GLU A 152 -14.41 -20.52 7.02
C GLU A 152 -14.44 -21.78 6.15
N LYS A 153 -15.63 -22.24 5.76
CA LYS A 153 -15.83 -23.39 4.86
C LYS A 153 -15.24 -23.19 3.45
N ASP A 154 -15.08 -21.94 3.03
CA ASP A 154 -14.58 -21.55 1.71
C ASP A 154 -13.07 -21.25 1.74
N LEU A 155 -12.42 -21.50 2.89
CA LEU A 155 -10.99 -21.31 3.13
C LEU A 155 -10.28 -22.65 3.45
N PRO A 156 -8.97 -22.77 3.17
CA PRO A 156 -8.13 -21.79 2.49
C PRO A 156 -8.43 -21.72 0.99
N PHE A 157 -8.11 -20.59 0.36
CA PHE A 157 -8.03 -20.54 -1.09
C PHE A 157 -6.94 -21.50 -1.57
N ASN A 158 -7.28 -22.39 -2.50
CA ASN A 158 -6.35 -23.44 -2.94
C ASN A 158 -5.47 -22.96 -4.09
N ASN A 159 -5.94 -21.97 -4.85
CA ASN A 159 -5.22 -21.45 -6.01
C ASN A 159 -5.54 -19.98 -6.27
N ARG A 160 -4.81 -19.38 -7.21
CA ARG A 160 -4.95 -17.96 -7.55
C ARG A 160 -6.32 -17.60 -8.14
N LYS A 161 -6.97 -18.51 -8.87
CA LYS A 161 -8.29 -18.25 -9.46
C LYS A 161 -9.36 -18.11 -8.39
N ASP A 162 -9.25 -18.84 -7.28
CA ASP A 162 -10.18 -18.72 -6.15
C ASP A 162 -10.12 -17.29 -5.56
N VAL A 163 -8.91 -16.77 -5.39
CA VAL A 163 -8.67 -15.38 -4.94
C VAL A 163 -9.23 -14.38 -5.95
N ASP A 164 -8.89 -14.53 -7.23
CA ASP A 164 -9.32 -13.60 -8.28
C ASP A 164 -10.85 -13.61 -8.46
N SER A 165 -11.52 -14.72 -8.14
CA SER A 165 -13.00 -14.84 -8.17
C SER A 165 -13.67 -14.20 -6.95
N TRP A 166 -12.98 -14.15 -5.81
CA TRP A 166 -13.45 -13.47 -4.61
C TRP A 166 -13.24 -11.95 -4.68
N LEU A 167 -12.17 -11.48 -5.32
CA LEU A 167 -11.91 -10.05 -5.50
C LEU A 167 -13.00 -9.37 -6.33
N THR A 168 -13.42 -8.18 -5.89
CA THR A 168 -14.31 -7.32 -6.69
C THR A 168 -13.51 -6.24 -7.38
N PHE A 169 -13.88 -5.86 -8.61
CA PHE A 169 -13.14 -4.87 -9.41
C PHE A 169 -14.04 -3.72 -9.84
N HIS A 170 -13.54 -2.50 -9.66
CA HIS A 170 -14.31 -1.26 -9.84
C HIS A 170 -13.52 -0.23 -10.62
N ASP A 171 -14.22 0.54 -11.45
CA ASP A 171 -13.64 1.67 -12.18
C ASP A 171 -13.80 2.96 -11.36
N PHE A 172 -12.72 3.71 -11.25
CA PHE A 172 -12.68 5.00 -10.58
C PHE A 172 -12.32 6.09 -11.58
N ASP A 173 -13.08 7.19 -11.54
CA ASP A 173 -12.81 8.38 -12.33
C ASP A 173 -11.75 9.26 -11.66
N ALA A 174 -10.91 9.88 -12.47
CA ALA A 174 -9.97 10.90 -12.00
C ALA A 174 -10.71 12.14 -11.43
N PRO A 175 -10.10 12.87 -10.47
CA PRO A 175 -8.74 12.73 -9.98
C PRO A 175 -8.56 11.66 -8.89
N MET A 176 -7.47 10.89 -8.97
CA MET A 176 -7.10 9.90 -7.96
C MET A 176 -5.66 10.12 -7.49
N LEU A 177 -5.48 10.26 -6.18
CA LEU A 177 -4.15 10.27 -5.55
C LEU A 177 -3.77 8.84 -5.19
N CYS A 178 -2.73 8.31 -5.85
CA CYS A 178 -2.26 6.96 -5.64
C CYS A 178 -0.97 6.98 -4.82
N LEU A 179 -0.96 6.20 -3.75
CA LEU A 179 0.22 5.96 -2.91
C LEU A 179 0.85 4.66 -3.38
N SER A 180 2.14 4.70 -3.71
CA SER A 180 2.80 3.58 -4.38
C SER A 180 4.16 3.34 -3.79
N ASN A 181 4.47 2.06 -3.58
CA ASN A 181 5.82 1.56 -3.53
C ASN A 181 5.95 0.46 -4.60
N THR A 182 7.10 0.41 -5.24
CA THR A 182 7.46 -0.66 -6.17
C THR A 182 8.71 -1.31 -5.60
N THR A 183 8.54 -2.48 -5.00
CA THR A 183 9.64 -3.41 -4.77
C THR A 183 9.70 -4.39 -5.94
N GLU A 184 10.91 -4.85 -6.29
CA GLU A 184 11.14 -5.82 -7.36
C GLU A 184 10.84 -7.27 -6.96
N GLN A 185 10.15 -7.53 -5.83
CA GLN A 185 9.79 -8.90 -5.45
C GLN A 185 8.30 -9.19 -5.61
N PRO A 186 7.92 -10.33 -6.24
CA PRO A 186 6.55 -10.79 -6.24
C PRO A 186 6.11 -11.06 -4.80
N MET A 187 4.87 -10.63 -4.50
CA MET A 187 4.15 -10.78 -3.24
C MET A 187 4.29 -12.17 -2.59
N ILE A 188 5.36 -12.36 -1.81
CA ILE A 188 5.47 -13.26 -0.66
C ILE A 188 6.43 -12.56 0.34
N SER A 189 6.00 -11.46 0.97
CA SER A 189 6.73 -10.94 2.12
C SER A 189 6.33 -11.75 3.35
N ARG A 190 7.20 -12.71 3.69
CA ARG A 190 7.30 -13.26 5.04
C ARG A 190 7.47 -12.10 6.02
N ILE A 191 6.72 -12.15 7.12
CA ILE A 191 6.90 -11.31 8.29
C ILE A 191 8.33 -11.54 8.84
N LEU A 192 9.21 -10.54 8.60
CA LEU A 192 10.53 -10.26 9.22
C LEU A 192 11.66 -11.33 9.11
N PRO A 193 12.96 -10.98 9.22
CA PRO A 193 13.59 -9.65 9.28
C PRO A 193 14.63 -9.41 8.16
N TYR A 194 14.71 -8.20 7.61
CA TYR A 194 15.96 -7.69 7.04
C TYR A 194 16.43 -6.52 7.90
N LYS A 195 17.28 -6.85 8.88
CA LYS A 195 18.23 -5.90 9.44
C LYS A 195 19.41 -5.82 8.48
N THR A 196 19.60 -4.71 7.79
CA THR A 196 20.93 -4.36 7.27
C THR A 196 21.62 -3.46 8.29
N ALA A 197 22.15 -4.07 9.34
CA ALA A 197 23.23 -3.50 10.12
C ALA A 197 24.46 -4.37 9.87
N GLY A 198 25.26 -3.98 8.87
CA GLY A 198 26.61 -4.51 8.79
C GLY A 198 27.36 -4.04 10.03
N HIS A 199 27.95 -4.97 10.77
CA HIS A 199 29.29 -4.87 11.35
C HIS A 199 29.77 -6.28 11.66
N LYS A 200 30.97 -6.59 11.17
CA LYS A 200 31.72 -7.84 11.36
C LYS A 200 32.10 -8.00 12.83
N PHE A 201 31.99 -9.21 13.37
CA PHE A 201 33.11 -10.07 13.77
C PHE A 201 32.66 -11.53 13.66
#